data_AF-A0A8I0HA87-F1
#
_entry.id   AF-A0A8I0HA87-F1
#
_cell.length_a   1.000
_cell.length_b   1.000
_cell.length_c   1.000
_cell.angle_alpha   90.00
_cell.angle_beta   90.00
_cell.angle_gamma   90.00
#
_symmetry.space_group_name_H-M   'P 1'
#
loop_
_entity.id
_entity.type
_entity.pdbx_description
1 polymer ?
#
loop_
_entity_poly.entity_id
_entity_poly.type
_entity_poly.pdbx_seq_one_letter_code
_entity_poly.pdbx_strand_id
1 'polypeptide(L)'
;RKILLDESIHGVFTGLDAQHLRNELSESEKQKADQEMYKLLNDLYLNEESYTKMLYDDLGITEDVLNYVKYNGNKALSNLGFEPYFEEREFNPIIENALDTTTKNHDFFSVKGDGYVLALNVEALQDDDFVFDNK
;
A
#
# COMPACT_ATOMS: atom_id res chain seq x y z
N ARG A 1 -1.88 -9.94 -3.01
CA ARG A 1 -1.96 -9.43 -1.62
C ARG A 1 -0.60 -9.25 -0.97
N LYS A 2 0.26 -10.28 -0.83
CA LYS A 2 1.62 -10.11 -0.25
C LYS A 2 2.45 -9.06 -1.01
N ILE A 3 2.45 -9.12 -2.35
CA ILE A 3 3.10 -8.11 -3.20
C ILE A 3 2.63 -6.68 -2.85
N LEU A 4 1.32 -6.45 -2.73
CA LEU A 4 0.78 -5.12 -2.39
C LEU A 4 1.24 -4.62 -1.01
N LEU A 5 1.40 -5.52 -0.03
CA LEU A 5 1.91 -5.16 1.29
C LEU A 5 3.39 -4.79 1.23
N ASP A 6 4.18 -5.59 0.53
CA ASP A 6 5.61 -5.34 0.35
C ASP A 6 5.85 -4.01 -0.37
N GLU A 7 5.15 -3.76 -1.49
CA GLU A 7 5.27 -2.50 -2.24
C GLU A 7 4.75 -1.28 -1.49
N SER A 8 3.73 -1.44 -0.62
CA SER A 8 3.29 -0.37 0.26
C SER A 8 4.40 0.02 1.25
N ILE A 9 5.08 -0.96 1.84
CA ILE A 9 6.23 -0.73 2.73
C ILE A 9 7.39 -0.09 1.98
N HIS A 10 7.71 -0.56 0.77
CA HIS A 10 8.73 0.05 -0.08
C HIS A 10 8.43 1.52 -0.34
N GLY A 11 7.19 1.82 -0.76
CA GLY A 11 6.77 3.19 -1.04
C GLY A 11 6.87 4.11 0.17
N VAL A 12 6.45 3.64 1.35
CA VAL A 12 6.57 4.41 2.61
C VAL A 12 8.04 4.63 2.96
N PHE A 13 8.87 3.60 2.91
CA PHE A 13 10.29 3.70 3.28
C PHE A 13 11.05 4.66 2.36
N THR A 14 10.95 4.49 1.04
CA THR A 14 11.58 5.40 0.07
C THR A 14 11.02 6.82 0.19
N GLY A 15 9.74 6.96 0.51
CA GLY A 15 9.12 8.26 0.76
C GLY A 15 9.71 8.98 1.97
N LEU A 16 9.94 8.26 3.07
CA LEU A 16 10.59 8.80 4.28
C LEU A 16 12.03 9.25 4.00
N ASP A 17 12.80 8.46 3.25
CA ASP A 17 14.15 8.85 2.84
C ASP A 17 14.12 10.13 1.99
N ALA A 18 13.20 10.22 1.03
CA ALA A 18 13.02 11.41 0.20
C ALA A 18 12.66 12.66 1.04
N GLN A 19 11.78 12.51 2.03
CA GLN A 19 11.44 13.59 2.97
C GLN A 19 12.65 14.03 3.80
N HIS A 20 13.46 13.08 4.28
CA HIS A 20 14.68 13.39 5.03
C HIS A 20 15.66 14.20 4.17
N LEU A 21 15.96 13.72 2.96
CA LEU A 21 16.84 14.40 2.01
C LEU A 21 16.30 15.79 1.63
N ARG A 22 14.99 15.92 1.42
CA ARG A 22 14.37 17.21 1.08
C ARG A 22 14.56 18.26 2.17
N ASN A 23 14.66 17.86 3.45
CA ASN A 23 14.91 18.80 4.55
C ASN A 23 16.33 19.39 4.54
N GLU A 24 17.28 18.74 3.88
CA GLU A 24 18.66 19.20 3.73
C GLU A 24 18.84 20.18 2.55
N LEU A 25 17.85 20.23 1.65
CA LEU A 25 17.88 21.09 0.47
C LEU A 25 17.59 22.57 0.82
N SER A 26 18.16 23.47 0.02
CA SER A 26 17.77 24.88 0.04
C SER A 26 16.34 25.09 -0.49
N GLU A 27 15.72 26.22 -0.16
CA GLU A 27 14.36 26.52 -0.63
C GLU A 27 14.24 26.55 -2.16
N SER A 28 15.29 27.01 -2.86
CA SER A 28 15.29 26.99 -4.33
C SER A 28 15.36 25.57 -4.89
N GLU A 29 16.08 24.66 -4.23
CA GLU A 29 16.18 23.26 -4.65
C GLU A 29 14.89 22.51 -4.35
N LYS A 30 14.26 22.74 -3.19
CA LYS A 30 12.93 22.21 -2.86
C LYS A 30 11.91 22.59 -3.92
N GLN A 31 11.84 23.87 -4.30
CA GLN A 31 10.91 24.32 -5.34
C GLN A 31 11.15 23.64 -6.69
N LYS A 32 12.41 23.44 -7.10
CA LYS A 32 12.74 22.73 -8.33
C LYS A 32 12.34 21.26 -8.25
N ALA A 33 12.66 20.59 -7.15
CA ALA A 33 12.31 19.19 -6.91
C ALA A 33 10.79 18.99 -6.93
N ASP A 34 10.03 19.85 -6.27
CA ASP A 34 8.56 19.79 -6.25
C ASP A 34 7.99 19.99 -7.66
N GLN A 35 8.52 20.94 -8.44
CA GLN A 35 8.11 21.16 -9.83
C GLN A 35 8.38 19.95 -10.71
N GLU A 36 9.56 19.35 -10.60
CA GLU A 36 9.93 18.14 -11.35
C GLU A 36 9.06 16.95 -10.94
N MET A 37 8.78 16.79 -9.65
CA MET A 37 7.90 15.74 -9.13
C MET A 37 6.48 15.86 -9.72
N TYR A 38 5.85 17.04 -9.65
CA TYR A 38 4.50 17.22 -10.20
C TYR A 38 4.45 17.08 -11.73
N LYS A 39 5.52 17.50 -12.41
CA LYS A 39 5.65 17.27 -13.86
C LYS A 39 5.69 15.77 -14.16
N LEU A 40 6.56 15.03 -13.47
CA LEU A 40 6.69 13.59 -13.65
C LEU A 40 5.39 12.86 -13.31
N LEU A 41 4.72 13.24 -12.23
CA LEU A 41 3.41 12.68 -11.85
C LEU A 41 2.39 12.82 -12.98
N ASN A 42 2.30 14.01 -13.59
CA ASN A 42 1.40 14.27 -14.70
C ASN A 42 1.79 13.48 -15.96
N ASP A 43 3.07 13.44 -16.32
CA ASP A 43 3.56 12.69 -17.47
C ASP A 43 3.23 11.18 -17.33
N LEU A 44 3.46 10.63 -16.14
CA LEU A 44 3.11 9.24 -15.82
C LEU A 44 1.61 9.01 -15.82
N TYR A 45 0.83 9.92 -15.23
CA TYR A 45 -0.64 9.80 -15.22
C TYR A 45 -1.22 9.80 -16.64
N LEU A 46 -0.75 10.67 -17.54
CA LEU A 46 -1.22 10.71 -18.93
C LEU A 46 -0.88 9.42 -19.68
N ASN A 47 0.32 8.87 -19.44
CA ASN A 47 0.70 7.57 -19.98
C ASN A 47 -0.21 6.45 -19.45
N GLU A 48 -0.44 6.42 -18.14
CA GLU A 48 -1.28 5.43 -17.49
C GLU A 48 -2.74 5.54 -17.94
N GLU A 49 -3.23 6.76 -18.20
CA GLU A 49 -4.57 6.99 -18.73
C GLU A 49 -4.73 6.38 -20.12
N SER A 50 -3.77 6.62 -21.01
CA SER A 50 -3.76 6.02 -22.34
C SER A 50 -3.66 4.50 -22.28
N TYR A 51 -2.83 3.97 -21.38
CA TYR A 51 -2.66 2.53 -21.21
C TYR A 51 -3.91 1.86 -20.64
N THR A 52 -4.56 2.50 -19.67
CA THR A 52 -5.81 2.02 -19.06
C THR A 52 -6.93 1.96 -20.10
N LYS A 53 -7.12 3.02 -20.89
CA LYS A 53 -8.11 3.05 -21.98
C LYS A 53 -7.89 1.92 -22.97
N MET A 54 -6.64 1.72 -23.40
CA MET A 54 -6.27 0.65 -24.32
C MET A 54 -6.64 -0.76 -23.81
N LEU A 55 -6.59 -0.99 -22.50
CA LEU A 55 -6.88 -2.30 -21.91
C LEU A 55 -8.35 -2.50 -21.51
N TYR A 56 -9.01 -1.44 -21.04
CA TYR A 56 -10.26 -1.56 -20.30
C TYR A 56 -11.48 -0.91 -20.97
N ASP A 57 -11.31 -0.19 -22.08
CA ASP A 57 -12.44 0.48 -22.76
C ASP A 57 -13.49 -0.54 -23.23
N ASP A 58 -13.05 -1.64 -23.84
CA ASP A 58 -13.95 -2.72 -24.31
C ASP A 58 -14.65 -3.46 -23.15
N LEU A 59 -14.10 -3.37 -21.94
CA LEU A 59 -14.67 -3.97 -20.73
C LEU A 59 -15.60 -3.01 -19.98
N GLY A 60 -15.60 -1.71 -20.34
CA GLY A 60 -16.44 -0.69 -19.73
C GLY A 60 -16.07 -0.33 -18.29
N ILE A 61 -14.85 -0.66 -17.84
CA ILE A 61 -14.36 -0.40 -16.47
C ILE A 61 -13.23 0.63 -16.39
N THR A 62 -12.91 1.30 -17.50
CA THR A 62 -11.82 2.29 -17.58
C THR A 62 -11.90 3.35 -16.49
N GLU A 63 -13.06 3.96 -16.27
CA GLU A 63 -13.21 5.03 -15.27
C GLU A 63 -12.96 4.55 -13.84
N ASP A 64 -13.40 3.34 -13.49
CA ASP A 64 -13.14 2.73 -12.18
C ASP A 64 -11.63 2.50 -11.97
N VAL A 65 -10.94 2.02 -13.02
CA VAL A 65 -9.48 1.82 -12.98
C VAL A 65 -8.74 3.16 -12.89
N LEU A 66 -9.14 4.18 -13.65
CA LEU A 66 -8.54 5.51 -13.56
C LEU A 66 -8.74 6.16 -12.20
N ASN A 67 -9.91 5.95 -11.56
CA ASN A 67 -10.14 6.39 -10.20
C ASN A 67 -9.14 5.72 -9.23
N TYR A 68 -8.89 4.41 -9.43
CA TYR A 68 -7.91 3.68 -8.63
C TYR A 68 -6.47 4.14 -8.87
N VAL A 69 -6.09 4.45 -10.11
CA VAL A 69 -4.79 5.04 -10.44
C VAL A 69 -4.60 6.38 -9.72
N LYS A 70 -5.59 7.28 -9.76
CA LYS A 70 -5.55 8.59 -9.10
C LYS A 70 -5.38 8.47 -7.59
N TYR A 71 -6.14 7.57 -6.96
CA TYR A 71 -6.00 7.27 -5.55
C TYR A 71 -4.58 6.80 -5.17
N ASN A 72 -3.99 5.90 -5.97
CA ASN A 72 -2.61 5.46 -5.74
C ASN A 72 -1.60 6.58 -5.99
N GLY A 73 -1.87 7.49 -6.94
CA GLY A 73 -1.11 8.73 -7.12
C GLY A 73 -1.11 9.59 -5.86
N ASN A 74 -2.27 9.80 -5.23
CA ASN A 74 -2.38 10.51 -3.96
C ASN A 74 -1.65 9.77 -2.82
N LYS A 75 -1.69 8.43 -2.78
CA LYS A 75 -0.90 7.64 -1.82
C LYS A 75 0.60 7.83 -2.00
N ALA A 76 1.08 7.84 -3.24
CA ALA A 76 2.49 8.10 -3.54
C ALA A 76 2.91 9.51 -3.09
N LEU A 77 2.08 10.53 -3.32
CA LEU A 77 2.31 11.90 -2.82
C LEU A 77 2.33 11.95 -1.29
N SER A 78 1.41 11.26 -0.63
CA SER A 78 1.36 11.17 0.83
C SER A 78 2.62 10.51 1.41
N ASN A 79 3.13 9.44 0.77
CA ASN A 79 4.42 8.83 1.15
C ASN A 79 5.58 9.83 1.04
N LEU A 80 5.53 10.74 0.08
CA LEU A 80 6.52 11.82 -0.10
C LEU A 80 6.26 13.04 0.80
N GLY A 81 5.19 13.05 1.60
CA GLY A 81 4.83 14.14 2.51
C GLY A 81 4.09 15.31 1.85
N PHE A 82 3.47 15.10 0.68
CA PHE A 82 2.68 16.10 -0.03
C PHE A 82 1.17 15.90 0.15
N GLU A 83 0.42 16.97 -0.05
CA GLU A 83 -1.03 16.95 -0.07
C GLU A 83 -1.58 16.22 -1.31
N PRO A 84 -2.80 15.67 -1.25
CA PRO A 84 -3.47 15.08 -2.40
C PRO A 84 -3.55 16.04 -3.60
N TYR A 85 -3.28 15.53 -4.80
CA TYR A 85 -3.33 16.29 -6.04
C TYR A 85 -4.58 16.00 -6.86
N PHE A 86 -5.02 14.74 -6.88
CA PHE A 86 -6.22 14.31 -7.58
C PHE A 86 -7.43 14.38 -6.65
N GLU A 87 -8.60 14.68 -7.23
CA GLU A 87 -9.88 14.62 -6.52
C GLU A 87 -10.16 13.19 -6.04
N GLU A 88 -10.45 13.03 -4.75
CA GLU A 88 -10.88 11.75 -4.19
C GLU A 88 -12.33 11.46 -4.58
N ARG A 89 -12.57 10.23 -5.04
CA ARG A 89 -13.92 9.73 -5.34
C ARG A 89 -14.11 8.37 -4.72
N GLU A 90 -15.35 8.09 -4.34
CA GLU A 90 -15.73 6.79 -3.80
C GLU A 90 -15.45 5.67 -4.80
N PHE A 91 -15.09 4.51 -4.27
CA PHE A 91 -14.80 3.34 -5.08
C PHE A 91 -16.05 2.48 -5.27
N ASN A 92 -16.03 1.66 -6.32
CA ASN A 92 -16.94 0.53 -6.38
C ASN A 92 -16.70 -0.35 -5.13
N PRO A 93 -17.75 -0.76 -4.39
CA PRO A 93 -17.62 -1.58 -3.19
C PRO A 93 -16.82 -2.89 -3.39
N ILE A 94 -16.76 -3.41 -4.62
CA ILE A 94 -15.93 -4.58 -4.95
C ILE A 94 -14.44 -4.24 -4.83
N ILE A 95 -14.03 -3.07 -5.31
CA ILE A 95 -12.64 -2.58 -5.25
C ILE A 95 -12.31 -2.25 -3.79
N GLU A 96 -13.21 -1.61 -3.04
CA GLU A 96 -13.01 -1.34 -1.60
C GLU A 96 -12.74 -2.61 -0.81
N ASN A 97 -13.54 -3.66 -1.05
CA ASN A 97 -13.36 -4.95 -0.41
C ASN A 97 -12.03 -5.64 -0.78
N ALA A 98 -11.47 -5.35 -1.95
CA ALA A 98 -10.18 -5.87 -2.38
C ALA A 98 -9.01 -5.10 -1.74
N LEU A 99 -9.21 -3.80 -1.44
CA LEU A 99 -8.24 -2.92 -0.79
C LEU A 99 -8.24 -3.04 0.73
N ASP A 100 -9.37 -3.42 1.32
CA ASP A 100 -9.47 -3.64 2.75
C ASP A 100 -8.54 -4.78 3.19
N THR A 101 -7.43 -4.39 3.80
CA THR A 101 -6.43 -5.31 4.32
C THR A 101 -6.76 -5.84 5.70
N THR A 102 -7.85 -5.37 6.35
CA THR A 102 -8.28 -5.95 7.61
C THR A 102 -8.53 -7.44 7.40
N THR A 103 -7.91 -8.25 8.25
CA THR A 103 -7.98 -9.70 8.18
C THR A 103 -9.45 -10.14 8.22
N LYS A 104 -10.01 -10.48 7.06
CA LYS A 104 -11.19 -11.34 7.01
C LYS A 104 -10.74 -12.67 7.61
N ASN A 105 -11.26 -13.01 8.78
CA ASN A 105 -11.37 -14.41 9.18
C ASN A 105 -12.04 -15.12 8.01
N HIS A 106 -11.28 -15.90 7.24
CA HIS A 106 -11.92 -16.85 6.35
C HIS A 106 -12.75 -17.76 7.27
N ASP A 107 -14.07 -17.78 7.04
CA ASP A 107 -14.94 -18.78 7.63
C ASP A 107 -14.53 -20.13 7.05
N PHE A 108 -13.57 -20.74 7.73
CA PHE A 108 -13.06 -22.06 7.50
C PHE A 108 -12.79 -22.57 8.91
N PHE A 109 -13.30 -23.74 9.27
CA PHE A 109 -13.14 -24.40 10.56
C PHE A 109 -11.66 -24.75 10.93
N SER A 110 -10.65 -23.96 10.54
CA SER A 110 -9.22 -24.26 10.68
C SER A 110 -8.45 -23.07 11.24
N VAL A 111 -7.96 -23.28 12.46
CA VAL A 111 -7.40 -22.35 13.44
C VAL A 111 -6.00 -21.80 13.09
N LYS A 112 -5.69 -21.46 11.83
CA LYS A 112 -4.41 -20.80 11.48
C LYS A 112 -4.59 -19.82 10.33
N GLY A 113 -4.74 -18.54 10.67
CA GLY A 113 -4.69 -17.44 9.71
C GLY A 113 -3.25 -17.11 9.28
N ASP A 114 -3.11 -16.59 8.07
CA ASP A 114 -1.85 -16.11 7.46
C ASP A 114 -1.31 -14.80 8.09
N GLY A 115 -1.54 -14.60 9.38
CA GLY A 115 -0.92 -13.52 10.15
C GLY A 115 0.40 -14.00 10.77
N TYR A 116 1.40 -13.12 10.82
CA TYR A 116 2.51 -13.33 11.75
C TYR A 116 1.94 -13.27 13.17
N VAL A 117 1.71 -14.43 13.77
CA VAL A 117 1.45 -14.52 15.21
C VAL A 117 2.80 -14.28 15.89
N LEU A 118 3.05 -13.04 16.32
CA LEU A 118 4.07 -12.83 17.35
C LEU A 118 3.56 -13.61 18.58
N ALA A 119 4.25 -14.68 18.95
CA ALA A 119 3.96 -15.37 20.20
C ALA A 119 4.30 -14.40 21.35
N LEU A 120 3.32 -13.61 21.79
CA LEU A 120 3.47 -12.68 22.91
C LEU A 120 3.69 -13.43 24.22
N ASN A 121 3.17 -14.66 24.30
CA ASN A 121 3.37 -15.56 25.41
C ASN A 121 4.21 -16.76 24.95
N VAL A 122 5.51 -16.71 25.23
CA VAL A 122 6.38 -17.88 25.20
C VAL A 122 6.52 -18.32 26.65
N GLU A 123 5.92 -19.46 27.00
CA GLU A 123 6.21 -20.12 28.27
C GLU A 123 7.43 -21.03 28.09
N ALA A 124 8.41 -20.87 28.98
CA ALA A 124 9.60 -21.73 28.97
C ALA A 124 9.20 -23.13 29.43
N LEU A 125 9.67 -24.15 28.71
CA LEU A 125 9.53 -25.54 29.12
C LEU A 125 10.09 -25.72 30.53
N GLN A 126 9.33 -26.36 31.41
CA GLN A 126 9.74 -26.73 32.76
C GLN A 126 9.98 -28.24 32.84
N ASP A 127 10.82 -28.68 33.77
CA ASP A 127 11.13 -30.12 33.93
C ASP A 127 9.86 -30.95 34.21
N ASP A 128 8.86 -30.35 34.84
CA ASP A 128 7.57 -30.96 35.13
C ASP A 128 6.76 -31.30 33.85
N ASP A 129 7.03 -30.63 32.72
CA ASP A 129 6.42 -30.95 31.43
C ASP A 129 6.88 -32.31 30.86
N PHE A 130 7.96 -32.87 31.42
CA PHE A 130 8.56 -34.14 31.02
C PHE A 130 8.34 -35.26 32.04
N VAL A 131 7.35 -35.12 32.94
CA VAL A 131 6.91 -36.21 33.81
C VAL A 131 6.01 -37.15 33.02
N PHE A 132 6.61 -38.18 32.44
CA PHE A 132 5.87 -39.25 31.78
C PHE A 132 5.44 -40.28 32.83
N ASP A 133 4.12 -40.49 32.97
CA ASP A 133 3.60 -41.63 33.70
C ASP A 133 4.00 -42.92 32.96
N ASN A 134 5.02 -43.62 33.46
CA ASN A 134 5.40 -44.93 32.96
C ASN A 134 4.28 -45.94 33.22
N LYS A 135 3.41 -46.15 32.23
CA LYS A 135 2.55 -47.34 32.12
C LYS A 135 3.16 -48.37 31.19
#